data_AF-A0A9E4Y9T4-F1
#
_entry.id   AF-A0A9E4Y9T4-F1
#
_cell.length_a   1.000
_cell.length_b   1.000
_cell.length_c   1.000
_cell.angle_alpha   90.00
_cell.angle_beta   90.00
_cell.angle_gamma   90.00
#
_symmetry.space_group_name_H-M   'P 1'
#
loop_
_entity.id
_entity.type
_entity.pdbx_description
1 polymer ?
#
loop_
_entity_poly.entity_id
_entity_poly.type
_entity_poly.pdbx_seq_one_letter_code
_entity_poly.pdbx_strand_id
1 'polypeptide(L)' 'MISIEEALQQLLAHVQALPEETKHPLQALGQVLAEDVAADFDIPPL' A
#
# COMPACT_ATOMS: atom_id res chain seq x y z
N MET A 1 -4.76 26.45 -21.48
CA MET A 1 -4.91 24.99 -21.37
C MET A 1 -3.77 24.51 -20.50
N ILE A 2 -4.05 23.67 -19.51
CA ILE A 2 -3.01 23.03 -18.69
C ILE A 2 -2.48 21.79 -19.42
N SER A 3 -1.26 21.37 -19.09
CA SER A 3 -0.67 20.13 -19.57
C SER A 3 -1.32 18.91 -18.90
N ILE A 4 -1.07 17.71 -19.45
CA ILE A 4 -1.58 16.45 -18.86
C ILE A 4 -0.91 16.19 -17.51
N GLU A 5 0.38 16.50 -17.40
CA GLU A 5 1.17 16.36 -16.18
C GLU A 5 0.66 17.30 -15.09
N GLU A 6 0.37 18.56 -15.44
CA GLU A 6 -0.23 19.54 -14.53
C GLU A 6 -1.60 19.08 -14.04
N ALA A 7 -2.43 18.53 -14.94
CA ALA A 7 -3.75 17.99 -14.59
C ALA A 7 -3.63 16.80 -13.62
N LEU A 8 -2.71 15.86 -13.89
CA LEU A 8 -2.48 14.70 -13.04
C LEU A 8 -1.99 15.11 -11.65
N GLN A 9 -1.04 16.04 -11.58
CA GLN A 9 -0.51 16.54 -10.31
C GLN A 9 -1.61 17.20 -9.47
N GLN A 10 -2.43 18.05 -10.08
CA GLN A 10 -3.55 18.68 -9.37
C GLN A 10 -4.57 17.67 -8.88
N LEU A 11 -4.87 16.63 -9.67
CA LEU A 11 -5.81 15.58 -9.27
C LEU A 11 -5.27 14.78 -8.07
N LEU A 12 -4.03 14.29 -8.17
CA LEU A 12 -3.41 13.50 -7.11
C LEU A 12 -3.23 14.29 -5.81
N ALA A 13 -3.02 15.62 -5.89
CA ALA A 13 -2.90 16.47 -4.71
C ALA A 13 -4.15 16.49 -3.81
N HIS A 14 -5.33 16.16 -4.34
CA HIS A 14 -6.58 16.09 -3.58
C HIS A 14 -6.87 14.68 -3.02
N VAL A 15 -6.10 13.66 -3.43
CA VAL A 15 -6.29 12.27 -3.01
C VAL A 15 -5.32 11.95 -1.89
N GLN A 16 -5.83 11.50 -0.76
CA GLN A 16 -5.04 11.07 0.39
C GLN A 16 -5.04 9.55 0.47
N ALA A 17 -3.95 8.97 0.93
CA ALA A 17 -3.92 7.55 1.28
C ALA A 17 -4.95 7.25 2.38
N LEU A 18 -5.60 6.10 2.29
CA LEU A 18 -6.53 5.67 3.32
C LEU A 18 -5.76 5.22 4.58
N PRO A 19 -6.38 5.30 5.78
CA PRO A 19 -5.81 4.71 6.98
C PRO A 19 -5.57 3.21 6.84
N GLU A 20 -4.59 2.70 7.57
CA GLU A 20 -4.33 1.27 7.68
C GLU A 20 -5.46 0.52 8.41
N GLU A 21 -5.58 -0.78 8.13
CA GLU A 21 -6.55 -1.66 8.75
C GLU A 21 -5.95 -3.06 8.96
N THR A 22 -6.43 -3.78 9.98
CA THR A 22 -6.03 -5.17 10.22
C THR A 22 -7.01 -6.12 9.52
N LYS A 23 -6.49 -6.98 8.65
CA LYS A 23 -7.27 -7.98 7.90
C LYS A 23 -6.60 -9.35 7.95
N HIS A 24 -7.41 -10.40 7.76
CA HIS A 24 -6.86 -11.74 7.55
C HIS A 24 -6.07 -11.80 6.23
N PRO A 25 -4.90 -12.46 6.14
CA PRO A 25 -4.05 -12.42 4.93
C PRO A 25 -4.76 -12.78 3.63
N LEU A 26 -5.67 -13.76 3.67
CA LEU A 26 -6.47 -14.17 2.50
C LEU A 26 -7.42 -13.07 1.97
N GLN A 27 -7.74 -12.06 2.78
CA GLN A 27 -8.57 -10.91 2.41
C GLN A 27 -7.74 -9.70 1.96
N ALA A 28 -6.41 -9.75 2.12
CA ALA A 28 -5.50 -8.66 1.82
C ALA A 28 -4.92 -8.73 0.39
N LEU A 29 -5.34 -9.70 -0.43
CA LEU A 29 -4.85 -9.86 -1.80
C LEU A 29 -5.13 -8.58 -2.63
N GLY A 30 -4.07 -7.99 -3.19
CA GLY A 30 -4.15 -6.74 -3.97
C GLY A 30 -4.07 -5.47 -3.13
N GLN A 31 -3.93 -5.56 -1.81
CA GLN A 31 -3.65 -4.42 -0.94
C GLN A 31 -2.14 -4.15 -0.82
N VAL A 32 -1.79 -2.93 -0.42
CA VAL A 32 -0.41 -2.53 -0.08
C VAL A 32 -0.21 -2.76 1.42
N LEU A 33 0.87 -3.44 1.81
CA LEU A 33 1.22 -3.60 3.22
C LEU A 33 1.58 -2.24 3.85
N ALA A 34 1.03 -1.98 5.03
CA ALA A 34 1.30 -0.78 5.82
C ALA A 34 2.47 -0.96 6.80
N GLU A 35 3.04 -2.17 6.89
CA GLU A 35 4.12 -2.52 7.82
C GLU A 35 5.14 -3.46 7.16
N ASP A 36 6.34 -3.50 7.74
CA ASP A 36 7.36 -4.48 7.38
C ASP A 36 7.03 -5.84 8.01
N VAL A 37 7.29 -6.93 7.27
CA VAL A 37 7.08 -8.30 7.75
C VAL A 37 8.41 -9.05 7.74
N ALA A 38 8.81 -9.54 8.91
CA ALA A 38 10.00 -10.39 9.08
C ALA A 38 9.60 -11.75 9.66
N ALA A 39 10.28 -12.81 9.24
CA ALA A 39 10.10 -14.12 9.84
C ALA A 39 10.79 -14.14 11.23
N ASP A 40 10.09 -14.70 12.21
CA ASP A 40 10.61 -14.93 13.56
C ASP A 40 11.36 -16.27 13.69
N PHE A 41 11.50 -17.01 12.59
CA PHE A 41 12.17 -18.30 12.50
C PHE A 41 12.83 -18.53 11.12
N ASP A 42 13.79 -19.45 11.06
CA ASP A 42 14.39 -19.94 9.82
C ASP A 42 13.52 -21.02 9.14
N ILE A 43 13.60 -21.11 7.81
CA ILE A 43 12.88 -22.12 7.02
C ILE A 43 13.90 -22.90 6.16
N PRO A 44 14.12 -24.21 6.41
CA PRO A 44 13.45 -25.05 7.40
C PRO A 44 13.89 -24.74 8.84
N PRO A 45 13.02 -24.98 9.84
CA PRO A 45 13.42 -24.95 11.23
C PRO A 45 14.39 -26.12 11.50
N LEU A 46 15.40 -25.87 12.35
CA LEU A 46 16.40 -26.87 12.79
C LEU A 46 15.77 -28.14 13.37
#